data_AF-A0A4U9HU88-F1
#
_entry.id   AF-A0A4U9HU88-F1
#
_cell.length_a   1.000
_cell.length_b   1.000
_cell.length_c   1.000
_cell.angle_alpha   90.00
_cell.angle_beta   90.00
_cell.angle_gamma   90.00
#
_symmetry.space_group_name_H-M   'P 1'
#
loop_
_entity.id
_entity.type
_entity.pdbx_description
1 polymer ?
#
loop_
_entity_poly.entity_id
_entity_poly.type
_entity_poly.pdbx_seq_one_letter_code
_entity_poly.pdbx_strand_id
1 'polypeptide(L)'
;MIVKDNIACAGLPLTLGCASLAQLRATTDALVVRRLREAGAIILARANMSEFAFDVRSRSSLGGDVRHPRFPAITAGGSSGGSAAAVAAGMAEGALGTDTGGSIRIPCSYTGLVGLRPRVRRAQMQGIAPLSLSKDTVGPMVHNVQDAALLHAIIHGQTSGAVTPLSLKGVRLGVIRALEGEDPEQLASGMTPSQP
;
A
#
# COMPACT_ATOMS: atom_id res chain seq x y z
N MET A 1 0.27 -0.88 -13.44
CA MET A 1 0.28 -0.56 -11.99
C MET A 1 -1.03 0.08 -11.55
N ILE A 2 -1.42 -0.15 -10.30
CA ILE A 2 -2.56 0.50 -9.63
C ILE A 2 -2.06 1.62 -8.72
N VAL A 3 -2.80 2.72 -8.58
CA VAL A 3 -2.43 3.82 -7.68
C VAL A 3 -3.60 4.17 -6.76
N LYS A 4 -3.34 4.21 -5.45
CA LYS A 4 -4.34 4.57 -4.43
C LYS A 4 -4.95 5.95 -4.69
N ASP A 5 -6.26 6.07 -4.45
CA ASP A 5 -7.04 7.25 -4.85
C ASP A 5 -6.70 8.60 -4.21
N ASN A 6 -5.79 8.67 -3.23
CA ASN A 6 -5.28 9.93 -2.68
C ASN A 6 -3.94 10.41 -3.28
N ILE A 7 -3.38 9.71 -4.27
CA ILE A 7 -2.10 10.08 -4.92
C ILE A 7 -2.40 10.70 -6.29
N ALA A 8 -2.22 11.99 -6.54
CA ALA A 8 -2.61 12.59 -7.82
C ALA A 8 -1.99 11.88 -9.05
N CYS A 9 -2.82 11.59 -10.06
CA CYS A 9 -2.42 11.07 -11.35
C CYS A 9 -3.19 11.84 -12.43
N ALA A 10 -2.49 12.60 -13.26
CA ALA A 10 -3.08 13.51 -14.24
C ALA A 10 -4.14 12.80 -15.11
N GLY A 11 -5.30 13.44 -15.24
CA GLY A 11 -6.43 12.92 -16.02
C GLY A 11 -7.27 11.85 -15.31
N LEU A 12 -6.84 11.35 -14.15
CA LEU A 12 -7.59 10.37 -13.36
C LEU A 12 -8.32 11.00 -12.17
N PRO A 13 -9.34 10.32 -11.60
CA PRO A 13 -9.98 10.73 -10.36
C PRO A 13 -9.01 10.90 -9.17
N LEU A 14 -9.33 11.86 -8.31
CA LEU A 14 -8.67 12.12 -7.02
C LEU A 14 -9.77 12.37 -5.98
N THR A 15 -10.55 11.33 -5.69
CA THR A 15 -11.78 11.47 -4.89
C THR A 15 -11.56 11.23 -3.41
N LEU A 16 -10.43 10.62 -3.04
CA LEU A 16 -10.10 10.22 -1.67
C LEU A 16 -11.16 9.25 -1.08
N GLY A 17 -11.89 8.54 -1.93
CA GLY A 17 -13.03 7.70 -1.55
C GLY A 17 -14.30 8.48 -1.14
N CYS A 18 -14.30 9.81 -1.23
CA CYS A 18 -15.39 10.65 -0.75
C CYS A 18 -16.39 10.99 -1.87
N ALA A 19 -17.68 10.76 -1.62
CA ALA A 19 -18.75 11.05 -2.58
C ALA A 19 -18.80 12.55 -2.95
N SER A 20 -18.53 13.44 -2.00
CA SER A 20 -18.46 14.89 -2.25
C SER A 20 -17.33 15.29 -3.19
N LEU A 21 -16.33 14.42 -3.40
CA LEU A 21 -15.20 14.62 -4.29
C LEU A 21 -15.28 13.74 -5.56
N ALA A 22 -16.44 13.14 -5.86
CA ALA A 22 -16.61 12.23 -6.99
C ALA A 22 -16.20 12.83 -8.36
N GLN A 23 -16.37 14.15 -8.51
CA GLN A 23 -16.02 14.88 -9.73
C GLN A 23 -14.60 15.45 -9.71
N LEU A 24 -13.87 15.35 -8.59
CA LEU A 24 -12.50 15.83 -8.51
C LEU A 24 -11.59 14.97 -9.41
N ARG A 25 -10.80 15.65 -10.24
CA ARG A 25 -9.81 15.06 -11.13
C ARG A 25 -8.46 15.68 -10.86
N ALA A 26 -7.41 14.86 -10.88
CA ALA A 26 -6.05 15.36 -10.78
C ALA A 26 -5.64 16.04 -12.10
N THR A 27 -5.14 17.27 -12.01
CA THR A 27 -4.63 18.04 -13.16
C THR A 27 -3.14 17.80 -13.41
N THR A 28 -2.41 17.33 -12.40
CA THR A 28 -0.98 17.04 -12.46
C THR A 28 -0.67 15.71 -11.77
N ASP A 29 0.42 15.08 -12.19
CA ASP A 29 0.93 13.88 -11.53
C ASP A 29 1.62 14.23 -10.21
N ALA A 30 1.39 13.41 -9.18
CA ALA A 30 2.23 13.39 -7.99
C ALA A 30 3.69 13.10 -8.37
N LEU A 31 4.64 13.57 -7.56
CA LEU A 31 6.07 13.39 -7.83
C LEU A 31 6.43 11.91 -8.08
N VAL A 32 5.88 11.01 -7.27
CA VAL A 32 6.12 9.57 -7.41
C VAL A 32 5.48 8.97 -8.66
N VAL A 33 4.35 9.51 -9.13
CA VAL A 33 3.70 9.05 -10.37
C VAL A 33 4.52 9.51 -11.58
N ARG A 34 5.04 10.74 -11.57
CA ARG A 34 5.96 11.22 -12.62
C ARG A 34 7.17 10.29 -12.76
N ARG A 35 7.83 9.97 -11.65
CA ARG A 35 8.99 9.06 -11.62
C ARG A 35 8.65 7.67 -12.16
N LEU A 36 7.48 7.13 -11.79
CA LEU A 36 7.03 5.85 -12.32
C LEU A 36 6.84 5.90 -13.85
N ARG A 37 6.20 6.96 -14.37
CA ARG A 37 6.01 7.13 -15.82
C ARG A 37 7.33 7.31 -16.55
N GLU A 38 8.25 8.10 -16.00
CA GLU A 38 9.61 8.28 -16.53
C GLU A 38 10.38 6.95 -16.58
N ALA A 39 10.14 6.05 -15.63
CA ALA A 39 10.68 4.69 -15.62
C ALA A 39 9.93 3.69 -16.54
N GLY A 40 8.94 4.16 -17.31
CA GLY A 40 8.17 3.34 -18.25
C GLY A 40 6.96 2.62 -17.67
N ALA A 41 6.57 2.91 -16.41
CA ALA A 41 5.40 2.27 -15.82
C ALA A 41 4.09 2.77 -16.43
N ILE A 42 3.20 1.83 -16.75
CA ILE A 42 1.83 2.11 -17.18
C ILE A 42 0.91 2.14 -15.96
N ILE A 43 0.23 3.27 -15.74
CA ILE A 43 -0.78 3.43 -14.70
C ILE A 43 -2.14 3.01 -15.26
N LEU A 44 -2.67 1.88 -14.77
CA LEU A 44 -3.88 1.25 -15.30
C LEU A 44 -5.15 1.87 -14.71
N ALA A 45 -5.17 2.05 -13.39
CA ALA A 45 -6.36 2.50 -12.70
C ALA A 45 -6.04 3.11 -11.32
N ARG A 46 -7.08 3.75 -10.78
CA ARG A 46 -7.16 4.22 -9.40
C ARG A 46 -7.82 3.16 -8.53
N ALA A 47 -7.34 3.00 -7.31
CA ALA A 47 -7.92 2.06 -6.35
C ALA A 47 -8.72 2.77 -5.26
N ASN A 48 -9.90 2.25 -4.95
CA ASN A 48 -10.68 2.64 -3.77
C ASN A 48 -9.84 2.48 -2.48
N MET A 49 -10.19 3.25 -1.45
CA MET A 49 -9.42 3.39 -0.21
C MET A 49 -10.36 3.66 0.96
N SER A 50 -9.84 3.70 2.19
CA SER A 50 -10.63 4.31 3.27
C SER A 50 -10.80 5.79 2.97
N GLU A 51 -12.00 6.32 3.19
CA GLU A 51 -12.28 7.73 2.96
C GLU A 51 -11.29 8.64 3.70
N PHE A 52 -10.69 9.60 2.99
CA PHE A 52 -9.62 10.48 3.50
C PHE A 52 -8.43 9.73 4.15
N ALA A 53 -8.22 8.47 3.77
CA ALA A 53 -7.27 7.54 4.37
C ALA A 53 -7.51 7.22 5.86
N PHE A 54 -8.67 7.59 6.42
CA PHE A 54 -8.96 7.59 7.86
C PHE A 54 -9.78 6.38 8.34
N ASP A 55 -9.28 5.17 8.10
CA ASP A 55 -9.79 3.90 8.64
C ASP A 55 -8.88 2.75 8.18
N VAL A 56 -8.95 1.58 8.83
CA VAL A 56 -8.08 0.41 8.55
C VAL A 56 -8.81 -0.72 7.81
N ARG A 57 -10.00 -0.48 7.27
CA ARG A 57 -10.85 -1.49 6.59
C ARG A 57 -11.17 -1.14 5.14
N SER A 58 -10.75 0.04 4.66
CA SER A 58 -11.02 0.53 3.30
C SER A 58 -12.50 0.64 2.97
N ARG A 59 -13.19 1.43 3.80
CA ARG A 59 -14.59 1.82 3.62
C ARG A 59 -14.67 3.26 3.14
N SER A 60 -15.51 3.51 2.14
CA SER A 60 -15.67 4.85 1.57
C SER A 60 -17.08 5.13 1.09
N SER A 61 -17.52 6.40 1.16
CA SER A 61 -18.87 6.76 0.71
C SER A 61 -19.04 6.67 -0.80
N LEU A 62 -17.96 6.81 -1.58
CA LEU A 62 -18.01 6.73 -3.03
C LEU A 62 -17.88 5.30 -3.57
N GLY A 63 -16.91 4.54 -3.04
CA GLY A 63 -16.55 3.22 -3.57
C GLY A 63 -17.03 2.05 -2.72
N GLY A 64 -17.68 2.32 -1.58
CA GLY A 64 -18.11 1.31 -0.63
C GLY A 64 -16.94 0.59 0.06
N ASP A 65 -17.21 -0.61 0.54
CA ASP A 65 -16.25 -1.43 1.27
C ASP A 65 -15.39 -2.26 0.32
N VAL A 66 -14.06 -2.19 0.49
CA VAL A 66 -13.15 -3.09 -0.21
C VAL A 66 -13.08 -4.44 0.49
N ARG A 67 -13.53 -5.47 -0.21
CA ARG A 67 -13.54 -6.87 0.25
C ARG A 67 -12.25 -7.60 -0.13
N HIS A 68 -11.87 -8.59 0.67
CA HIS A 68 -10.73 -9.43 0.38
C HIS A 68 -10.98 -10.26 -0.91
N PRO A 69 -10.04 -10.29 -1.87
CA PRO A 69 -10.29 -10.87 -3.20
C PRO A 69 -10.57 -12.38 -3.17
N ARG A 70 -9.99 -13.11 -2.22
CA ARG A 70 -10.25 -14.56 -2.04
C ARG A 70 -11.37 -14.88 -1.06
N PHE A 71 -11.70 -13.95 -0.15
CA PHE A 71 -12.63 -14.18 0.95
C PHE A 71 -13.58 -12.99 1.08
N PRO A 72 -14.59 -12.87 0.20
CA PRO A 72 -15.35 -11.63 0.08
C PRO A 72 -16.17 -11.23 1.31
N ALA A 73 -16.35 -12.14 2.27
CA ALA A 73 -17.03 -11.88 3.55
C ALA A 73 -16.22 -10.99 4.51
N ILE A 74 -14.92 -10.79 4.26
CA ILE A 74 -14.04 -9.97 5.10
C ILE A 74 -13.44 -8.80 4.31
N THR A 75 -12.95 -7.80 5.04
CA THR A 75 -12.27 -6.62 4.47
C THR A 75 -10.90 -7.02 3.89
N ALA A 76 -10.42 -6.28 2.89
CA ALA A 76 -9.04 -6.36 2.41
C ALA A 76 -8.02 -5.61 3.30
N GLY A 77 -8.46 -5.06 4.44
CA GLY A 77 -7.68 -4.13 5.26
C GLY A 77 -7.62 -2.74 4.63
N GLY A 78 -6.91 -1.81 5.26
CA GLY A 78 -6.91 -0.41 4.82
C GLY A 78 -5.85 0.46 5.50
N SER A 79 -5.69 1.72 5.07
CA SER A 79 -6.56 2.41 4.10
C SER A 79 -6.27 2.19 2.62
N SER A 80 -5.21 1.45 2.25
CA SER A 80 -4.88 1.16 0.85
C SER A 80 -5.44 -0.20 0.37
N GLY A 81 -6.59 -0.62 0.90
CA GLY A 81 -7.19 -1.93 0.65
C GLY A 81 -7.48 -2.19 -0.83
N GLY A 82 -7.99 -1.20 -1.58
CA GLY A 82 -8.24 -1.37 -3.02
C GLY A 82 -6.96 -1.62 -3.81
N SER A 83 -5.86 -0.98 -3.43
CA SER A 83 -4.54 -1.22 -4.05
C SER A 83 -4.07 -2.64 -3.79
N ALA A 84 -4.19 -3.11 -2.53
CA ALA A 84 -3.80 -4.47 -2.15
C ALA A 84 -4.68 -5.52 -2.84
N ALA A 85 -6.00 -5.34 -2.78
CA ALA A 85 -6.97 -6.26 -3.36
C ALA A 85 -6.78 -6.39 -4.88
N ALA A 86 -6.52 -5.30 -5.59
CA ALA A 86 -6.29 -5.32 -7.04
C ALA A 86 -5.02 -6.10 -7.42
N VAL A 87 -3.91 -5.88 -6.70
CA VAL A 87 -2.66 -6.61 -6.94
C VAL A 87 -2.82 -8.09 -6.57
N ALA A 88 -3.38 -8.38 -5.39
CA ALA A 88 -3.61 -9.76 -4.96
C ALA A 88 -4.59 -10.53 -5.86
N ALA A 89 -5.50 -9.84 -6.55
CA ALA A 89 -6.38 -10.41 -7.56
C ALA A 89 -5.75 -10.56 -8.96
N GLY A 90 -4.47 -10.19 -9.14
CA GLY A 90 -3.78 -10.29 -10.43
C GLY A 90 -4.17 -9.21 -11.44
N MET A 91 -4.78 -8.09 -11.01
CA MET A 91 -5.17 -7.00 -11.92
C MET A 91 -3.97 -6.12 -12.34
N ALA A 92 -2.87 -6.17 -11.59
CA ALA A 92 -1.61 -5.51 -11.92
C ALA A 92 -0.43 -6.10 -11.13
N GLU A 93 0.77 -6.00 -11.69
CA GLU A 93 2.03 -6.44 -11.04
C GLU A 93 2.38 -5.70 -9.74
N GLY A 94 1.79 -4.52 -9.52
CA GLY A 94 2.08 -3.73 -8.34
C GLY A 94 1.24 -2.48 -8.21
N ALA A 95 1.25 -1.92 -7.01
CA ALA A 95 0.54 -0.71 -6.67
C ALA A 95 1.34 0.25 -5.80
N LEU A 96 0.91 1.52 -5.79
CA LEU A 96 1.27 2.45 -4.73
C LEU A 96 0.12 2.61 -3.74
N GLY A 97 0.47 2.58 -2.45
CA GLY A 97 -0.38 2.97 -1.34
C GLY A 97 0.23 4.12 -0.54
N THR A 98 -0.52 4.62 0.44
CA THR A 98 -0.01 5.54 1.45
C THR A 98 -0.14 4.93 2.83
N ASP A 99 0.81 5.21 3.70
CA ASP A 99 0.85 4.70 5.07
C ASP A 99 1.05 5.85 6.05
N THR A 100 0.10 6.01 6.97
CA THR A 100 0.14 6.95 8.09
C THR A 100 0.35 6.22 9.42
N GLY A 101 -0.42 5.15 9.64
CA GLY A 101 -0.35 4.31 10.84
C GLY A 101 -0.32 2.80 10.56
N GLY A 102 -0.19 2.39 9.29
CA GLY A 102 -0.35 1.00 8.86
C GLY A 102 -0.99 0.83 7.50
N SER A 103 -1.41 1.91 6.85
CA SER A 103 -2.27 1.83 5.68
C SER A 103 -1.67 1.18 4.43
N ILE A 104 -0.38 0.87 4.39
CA ILE A 104 0.23 -0.06 3.40
C ILE A 104 0.35 -1.46 4.00
N ARG A 105 0.92 -1.54 5.22
CA ARG A 105 1.28 -2.81 5.86
C ARG A 105 0.08 -3.66 6.23
N ILE A 106 -0.98 -3.06 6.77
CA ILE A 106 -2.23 -3.73 7.17
C ILE A 106 -2.89 -4.42 5.97
N PRO A 107 -3.24 -3.73 4.87
CA PRO A 107 -3.89 -4.39 3.75
C PRO A 107 -2.97 -5.39 3.03
N CYS A 108 -1.66 -5.15 2.96
CA CYS A 108 -0.72 -6.16 2.46
C CYS A 108 -0.68 -7.42 3.34
N SER A 109 -0.70 -7.27 4.67
CA SER A 109 -0.78 -8.40 5.61
C SER A 109 -2.06 -9.21 5.44
N TYR A 110 -3.19 -8.55 5.14
CA TYR A 110 -4.47 -9.23 4.94
C TYR A 110 -4.51 -9.99 3.62
N THR A 111 -3.85 -9.47 2.58
CA THR A 111 -3.94 -9.99 1.20
C THR A 111 -2.73 -10.82 0.78
N GLY A 112 -1.77 -11.07 1.68
CA GLY A 112 -0.58 -11.87 1.40
C GLY A 112 0.44 -11.19 0.48
N LEU A 113 0.51 -9.85 0.51
CA LEU A 113 1.45 -9.06 -0.30
C LEU A 113 2.62 -8.56 0.53
N VAL A 114 3.70 -8.20 -0.16
CA VAL A 114 4.78 -7.39 0.39
C VAL A 114 4.35 -5.92 0.36
N GLY A 115 4.33 -5.27 1.52
CA GLY A 115 4.03 -3.85 1.66
C GLY A 115 5.15 -3.11 2.39
N LEU A 116 5.80 -2.16 1.72
CA LEU A 116 6.88 -1.38 2.30
C LEU A 116 6.38 0.01 2.73
N ARG A 117 6.51 0.32 4.02
CA ARG A 117 6.39 1.69 4.57
C ARG A 117 7.80 2.30 4.66
N PRO A 118 8.16 3.29 3.81
CA PRO A 118 9.45 3.96 3.90
C PRO A 118 9.59 4.88 5.11
N ARG A 119 10.81 5.44 5.28
CA ARG A 119 11.04 6.59 6.15
C ARG A 119 10.20 7.79 5.68
N VAL A 120 9.67 8.57 6.63
CA VAL A 120 8.97 9.83 6.35
C VAL A 120 9.89 10.81 5.62
N ARG A 121 9.44 11.25 4.44
CA ARG A 121 10.11 12.26 3.60
C ARG A 121 9.05 13.18 3.00
N ARG A 122 8.82 14.34 3.62
CA ARG A 122 7.75 15.27 3.23
C ARG A 122 7.80 15.67 1.74
N ALA A 123 8.99 15.88 1.18
CA ALA A 123 9.16 16.22 -0.23
C ALA A 123 8.62 15.13 -1.18
N GLN A 124 8.63 13.87 -0.76
CA GLN A 124 8.14 12.75 -1.56
C GLN A 124 6.60 12.71 -1.65
N MET A 125 5.92 13.39 -0.73
CA MET A 125 4.47 13.44 -0.67
C MET A 125 3.86 14.51 -1.58
N GLN A 126 4.67 15.18 -2.42
CA GLN A 126 4.17 16.19 -3.36
C GLN A 126 3.12 15.60 -4.32
N GLY A 127 1.91 16.18 -4.31
CA GLY A 127 0.76 15.72 -5.08
C GLY A 127 -0.02 14.58 -4.43
N ILE A 128 0.22 14.27 -3.15
CA ILE A 128 -0.55 13.28 -2.38
C ILE A 128 -1.40 14.02 -1.37
N ALA A 129 -2.70 13.75 -1.35
CA ALA A 129 -3.61 14.36 -0.37
C ALA A 129 -3.26 13.86 1.05
N PRO A 130 -3.01 14.78 2.00
CA PRO A 130 -2.47 14.43 3.31
C PRO A 130 -3.55 13.89 4.26
N LEU A 131 -3.13 13.02 5.18
CA LEU A 131 -3.84 12.73 6.42
C LEU A 131 -3.07 13.29 7.63
N SER A 132 -1.77 13.05 7.70
CA SER A 132 -0.89 13.55 8.76
C SER A 132 0.50 13.85 8.21
N LEU A 133 0.82 15.14 8.08
CA LEU A 133 2.08 15.61 7.49
C LEU A 133 3.36 15.06 8.15
N SER A 134 3.28 14.69 9.44
CA SER A 134 4.41 14.15 10.19
C SER A 134 4.58 12.64 10.06
N LYS A 135 3.57 11.93 9.53
CA LYS A 135 3.53 10.46 9.51
C LYS A 135 3.33 9.86 8.13
N ASP A 136 2.78 10.63 7.19
CA ASP A 136 2.42 10.13 5.87
C ASP A 136 3.66 9.74 5.07
N THR A 137 3.55 8.58 4.44
CA THR A 137 4.53 8.02 3.52
C THR A 137 3.81 7.38 2.34
N VAL A 138 4.49 7.28 1.21
CA VAL A 138 4.03 6.54 0.03
C VAL A 138 4.98 5.37 -0.20
N GLY A 139 4.44 4.23 -0.59
CA GLY A 139 5.24 3.02 -0.74
C GLY A 139 4.59 1.95 -1.61
N PRO A 140 5.41 0.97 -2.05
CA PRO A 140 4.97 -0.09 -2.94
C PRO A 140 4.20 -1.20 -2.22
N MET A 141 3.32 -1.84 -2.99
CA MET A 141 2.50 -2.99 -2.62
C MET A 141 2.58 -4.00 -3.77
N VAL A 142 3.24 -5.13 -3.56
CA VAL A 142 3.67 -6.07 -4.63
C VAL A 142 3.73 -7.52 -4.12
N HIS A 143 3.97 -8.48 -5.02
CA HIS A 143 4.04 -9.91 -4.66
C HIS A 143 5.34 -10.34 -4.01
N ASN A 144 6.45 -9.62 -4.21
CA ASN A 144 7.77 -10.05 -3.71
C ASN A 144 8.65 -8.86 -3.29
N VAL A 145 9.71 -9.16 -2.54
CA VAL A 145 10.64 -8.15 -1.98
C VAL A 145 11.46 -7.46 -3.06
N GLN A 146 11.77 -8.15 -4.16
CA GLN A 146 12.56 -7.59 -5.25
C GLN A 146 11.80 -6.47 -5.97
N ASP A 147 10.53 -6.67 -6.27
CA ASP A 147 9.68 -5.63 -6.87
C ASP A 147 9.44 -4.47 -5.89
N ALA A 148 9.39 -4.75 -4.59
CA ALA A 148 9.25 -3.72 -3.58
C ALA A 148 10.49 -2.82 -3.57
N ALA A 149 11.69 -3.40 -3.67
CA ALA A 149 12.94 -2.66 -3.78
C ALA A 149 13.03 -1.87 -5.10
N LEU A 150 12.60 -2.45 -6.22
CA LEU A 150 12.55 -1.79 -7.52
C LEU A 150 11.67 -0.55 -7.49
N LEU A 151 10.40 -0.72 -7.11
CA LEU A 151 9.46 0.40 -7.04
C LEU A 151 9.88 1.42 -6.00
N HIS A 152 10.44 1.00 -4.87
CA HIS A 152 10.98 1.90 -3.86
C HIS A 152 12.08 2.81 -4.44
N ALA A 153 13.05 2.25 -5.16
CA ALA A 153 14.11 3.03 -5.80
C ALA A 153 13.52 4.05 -6.79
N ILE A 154 12.61 3.61 -7.67
CA ILE A 154 11.97 4.49 -8.67
C ILE A 154 11.25 5.66 -8.00
N ILE A 155 10.39 5.40 -6.99
CA ILE A 155 9.65 6.50 -6.33
C ILE A 155 10.56 7.43 -5.53
N HIS A 156 11.80 7.03 -5.21
CA HIS A 156 12.83 7.87 -4.61
C HIS A 156 13.71 8.59 -5.64
N GLY A 157 13.52 8.34 -6.94
CA GLY A 157 14.33 8.92 -8.02
C GLY A 157 15.72 8.28 -8.10
N GLN A 158 15.81 7.00 -7.74
CA GLN A 158 17.04 6.21 -7.75
C GLN A 158 16.92 5.08 -8.77
N THR A 159 18.07 4.65 -9.31
CA THR A 159 18.14 3.43 -10.12
C THR A 159 18.11 2.22 -9.19
N SER A 160 17.26 1.24 -9.49
CA SER A 160 17.29 -0.04 -8.79
C SER A 160 18.38 -0.94 -9.37
N GLY A 161 19.25 -1.46 -8.51
CA GLY A 161 20.14 -2.58 -8.83
C GLY A 161 19.49 -3.92 -8.48
N ALA A 162 20.12 -5.03 -8.88
CA ALA A 162 19.67 -6.35 -8.45
C ALA A 162 19.70 -6.46 -6.92
N VAL A 163 18.64 -7.02 -6.33
CA VAL A 163 18.61 -7.32 -4.90
C VAL A 163 19.44 -8.58 -4.66
N THR A 164 20.66 -8.41 -4.18
CA THR A 164 21.54 -9.54 -3.86
C THR A 164 21.19 -10.09 -2.47
N PRO A 165 20.90 -11.40 -2.34
CA PRO A 165 20.69 -12.03 -1.04
C PRO A 165 21.93 -11.85 -0.16
N LEU A 166 21.73 -11.34 1.06
CA LEU A 166 22.79 -11.22 2.06
C LEU A 166 22.73 -12.39 3.03
N SER A 167 23.90 -12.86 3.47
CA SER A 167 23.98 -13.85 4.54
C SER A 167 23.42 -13.26 5.83
N LEU A 168 22.56 -14.01 6.51
CA LEU A 168 22.06 -13.66 7.84
C LEU A 168 23.05 -14.05 8.95
N LYS A 169 24.19 -14.68 8.63
CA LYS A 169 25.20 -15.09 9.61
C LYS A 169 25.72 -13.86 10.35
N GLY A 170 25.56 -13.84 11.67
CA GLY A 170 25.99 -12.73 12.53
C GLY A 170 24.99 -11.57 12.63
N VAL A 171 23.86 -11.63 11.89
CA VAL A 171 22.77 -10.65 12.04
C VAL A 171 22.03 -10.89 13.35
N ARG A 172 21.83 -9.83 14.14
CA ARG A 172 21.06 -9.87 15.39
C ARG A 172 19.62 -9.43 15.11
N LEU A 173 18.67 -10.35 15.24
CA LEU A 173 17.24 -10.07 15.12
C LEU A 173 16.64 -9.84 16.51
N GLY A 174 16.02 -8.68 16.72
CA GLY A 174 15.29 -8.36 17.96
C GLY A 174 13.83 -8.78 17.85
N VAL A 175 13.34 -9.59 18.78
CA VAL A 175 11.93 -9.99 18.87
C VAL A 175 11.24 -9.16 19.94
N ILE A 176 10.26 -8.34 19.55
CA ILE A 176 9.49 -7.49 20.47
C ILE A 176 8.29 -8.28 20.99
N ARG A 177 8.49 -9.03 22.08
CA ARG A 177 7.44 -9.90 22.66
C ARG A 177 6.19 -9.14 23.14
N ALA A 178 6.35 -7.86 23.50
CA ALA A 178 5.23 -7.02 23.92
C ALA A 178 4.16 -6.78 22.81
N LEU A 179 4.43 -7.18 21.57
CA LEU A 179 3.51 -7.05 20.43
C LEU A 179 2.88 -8.38 19.99
N GLU A 180 3.14 -9.49 20.70
CA GLU A 180 2.54 -10.81 20.39
C GLU A 180 1.03 -10.84 20.65
N GLY A 181 0.50 -9.84 21.37
CA GLY A 181 -0.89 -9.80 21.81
C GLY A 181 -1.10 -10.65 23.07
N GLU A 182 -2.24 -10.47 23.72
CA GLU A 182 -2.63 -11.24 24.91
C GLU A 182 -3.81 -12.18 24.65
N ASP A 183 -4.37 -12.14 23.43
CA ASP A 183 -5.52 -12.93 23.03
C ASP A 183 -5.11 -14.40 22.81
N PRO A 184 -5.59 -15.34 23.64
CA PRO A 184 -5.21 -16.75 23.54
C PRO A 184 -5.58 -17.39 22.20
N GLU A 185 -6.65 -16.93 21.54
CA GLU A 185 -7.06 -17.46 20.23
C GLU A 185 -6.10 -17.00 19.13
N GLN A 186 -5.67 -15.73 19.17
CA GLN A 186 -4.68 -15.20 18.24
C GLN A 186 -3.31 -15.86 18.43
N LEU A 187 -2.89 -16.05 19.68
CA LEU A 187 -1.63 -16.71 20.03
C LEU A 187 -1.62 -18.20 19.61
N ALA A 188 -2.74 -18.91 19.79
CA ALA A 188 -2.87 -20.30 19.36
C ALA A 188 -2.81 -20.46 17.83
N SER A 189 -3.34 -19.50 17.08
CA SER A 189 -3.36 -19.54 15.61
C SER A 189 -1.97 -19.34 14.96
N GLY A 190 -1.02 -18.73 15.67
CA GLY A 190 0.34 -18.46 15.18
C GLY A 190 1.27 -19.67 15.14
N MET A 191 0.84 -20.84 15.64
CA MET A 191 1.71 -22.02 15.83
C MET A 191 1.17 -23.34 15.28
N THR A 192 0.05 -23.38 14.58
CA THR A 192 -0.37 -24.60 13.86
C THR A 192 0.10 -24.53 12.41
N PRO A 193 1.08 -25.36 11.98
CA PRO A 193 1.28 -25.60 10.55
C PRO A 193 -0.06 -26.06 9.98
N SER A 194 -0.46 -25.49 8.85
CA SER A 194 -1.57 -26.02 8.07
C SER A 194 -1.34 -27.51 7.87
N GLN A 195 -2.24 -28.33 8.42
CA GLN A 195 -2.28 -29.77 8.12
C GLN A 195 -2.36 -29.95 6.60
N PRO A 196 -1.69 -30.97 6.04
CA PRO A 196 -1.53 -31.15 4.60
C PRO A 196 -2.87 -31.33 3.85
#